data_AF-A0A7S2KHW1-F1
#
_entry.id   AF-A0A7S2KHW1-F1
#
_cell.length_a   1.000
_cell.length_b   1.000
_cell.length_c   1.000
_cell.angle_alpha   90.00
_cell.angle_beta   90.00
_cell.angle_gamma   90.00
#
_symmetry.space_group_name_H-M   'P 1'
#
loop_
_entity.id
_entity.type
_entity.pdbx_description
1 polymer ?
#
loop_
_entity_poly.entity_id
_entity_poly.type
_entity_poly.pdbx_seq_one_letter_code
_entity_poly.pdbx_strand_id
1 'polypeptide(L)'
;PMPTEKILAEYVWVDAKGETRSKTRTLPVAKTASVADLPKWNYDGSSTDQAPGEDSEVILKPQRIFADPFRPVAAGEPQNILVMCDTYTPDGEPLPTNARAVAAKSFE
;
A
#
# COMPACT_ATOMS: atom_id res chain seq x y z
N PRO A 1 21.53 -3.24 -14.77
CA PRO A 1 20.70 -4.37 -14.29
C PRO A 1 20.10 -4.03 -12.93
N MET A 2 18.79 -4.25 -12.74
CA MET A 2 18.18 -4.13 -11.42
C MET A 2 18.74 -5.22 -10.49
N PRO A 3 18.95 -4.97 -9.19
CA PRO A 3 19.42 -6.00 -8.27
C PRO A 3 18.42 -7.15 -8.20
N THR A 4 18.88 -8.39 -8.39
CA THR A 4 18.04 -9.59 -8.42
C THR A 4 17.37 -9.95 -7.10
N GLU A 5 17.80 -9.34 -5.99
CA GLU A 5 17.24 -9.59 -4.66
C GLU A 5 16.17 -8.57 -4.25
N LYS A 6 15.84 -7.61 -5.12
CA LYS A 6 14.92 -6.53 -4.82
C LYS A 6 13.87 -6.37 -5.91
N ILE A 7 12.69 -5.91 -5.49
CA ILE A 7 11.60 -5.52 -6.39
C ILE A 7 11.12 -4.10 -6.06
N LEU A 8 10.36 -3.52 -6.98
CA LEU A 8 9.57 -2.33 -6.76
C LEU A 8 8.15 -2.74 -6.36
N ALA A 9 7.68 -2.20 -5.23
CA ALA A 9 6.33 -2.37 -4.75
C ALA A 9 5.61 -1.01 -4.76
N GLU A 10 4.61 -0.88 -5.62
CA GLU A 10 3.73 0.28 -5.71
C GLU A 10 2.60 0.15 -4.69
N TYR A 11 2.63 0.93 -3.63
CA TYR A 11 1.55 0.94 -2.65
C TYR A 11 0.48 1.91 -3.14
N VAL A 12 -0.73 1.41 -3.30
CA VAL A 12 -1.88 2.12 -3.87
C VAL A 12 -2.97 2.24 -2.81
N TRP A 13 -3.55 3.43 -2.65
CA TRP A 13 -4.65 3.68 -1.72
C TRP A 13 -5.63 4.71 -2.29
N VAL A 14 -6.76 4.87 -1.61
CA VAL A 14 -7.80 5.83 -1.95
C VAL A 14 -7.73 7.01 -0.99
N ASP A 15 -7.75 8.23 -1.52
CA ASP A 15 -7.76 9.46 -0.72
C ASP A 15 -9.18 9.87 -0.27
N ALA A 16 -9.30 11.01 0.43
CA ALA A 16 -10.60 11.46 0.93
C ALA A 16 -11.60 11.86 -0.16
N LYS A 17 -11.16 12.08 -1.41
CA LYS A 17 -12.01 12.41 -2.56
C LYS A 17 -12.41 11.17 -3.34
N GLY A 18 -11.95 9.99 -2.94
CA GLY A 18 -12.15 8.75 -3.68
C GLY A 18 -11.16 8.58 -4.84
N GLU A 19 -10.12 9.42 -4.93
CA GLU A 19 -9.12 9.35 -5.98
C GLU A 19 -8.01 8.36 -5.60
N THR A 20 -7.38 7.77 -6.60
CA THR A 20 -6.26 6.84 -6.39
C THR A 20 -4.95 7.60 -6.19
N ARG A 21 -4.24 7.27 -5.12
CA ARG A 21 -2.87 7.73 -4.84
C ARG A 21 -1.94 6.53 -4.80
N SER A 22 -0.67 6.75 -5.13
CA SER A 22 0.33 5.70 -4.99
C SER A 22 1.73 6.23 -4.73
N LYS A 23 2.60 5.37 -4.20
CA LYS A 23 4.04 5.59 -4.18
C LYS A 23 4.80 4.27 -4.15
N THR A 24 6.00 4.29 -4.70
CA THR A 24 6.86 3.11 -4.81
C THR A 24 7.85 3.01 -3.68
N ARG A 25 8.05 1.80 -3.14
CA ARG A 25 9.24 1.45 -2.37
C ARG A 25 9.96 0.27 -2.96
N THR A 26 11.26 0.21 -2.71
CA THR A 26 12.06 -0.99 -2.96
C THR A 26 11.91 -1.96 -1.79
N LEU A 27 11.63 -3.23 -2.09
CA LEU A 27 11.55 -4.30 -1.09
C LEU A 27 12.50 -5.45 -1.43
N PRO A 28 13.07 -6.13 -0.43
CA PRO A 28 13.67 -7.44 -0.64
C PRO A 28 12.62 -8.45 -1.11
N VAL A 29 12.98 -9.34 -2.05
CA VAL A 29 12.08 -10.41 -2.54
C VAL A 29 11.53 -11.27 -1.39
N ALA A 30 12.33 -11.48 -0.33
CA ALA A 30 11.91 -12.26 0.84
C ALA A 30 10.71 -11.66 1.61
N LYS A 31 10.32 -10.41 1.34
CA LYS A 31 9.18 -9.73 1.98
C LYS A 31 7.90 -9.76 1.15
N THR A 32 7.89 -10.43 -0.01
CA THR A 32 6.78 -10.36 -0.97
C THR A 32 6.06 -11.69 -1.17
N ALA A 33 6.31 -12.67 -0.29
CA ALA A 33 5.68 -13.99 -0.35
C ALA A 33 4.17 -13.95 -0.04
N SER A 34 3.75 -13.07 0.87
CA SER A 34 2.35 -12.87 1.22
C SER A 34 2.07 -11.42 1.60
N VAL A 35 0.78 -11.07 1.66
CA VAL A 35 0.34 -9.75 2.14
C VAL A 35 0.79 -9.49 3.59
N ALA A 36 0.85 -10.53 4.44
CA ALA A 36 1.24 -10.40 5.83
C ALA A 36 2.73 -10.09 6.00
N ASP A 37 3.57 -10.47 5.02
CA ASP A 37 5.01 -10.20 5.04
C ASP A 37 5.34 -8.77 4.59
N LEU A 38 4.42 -8.10 3.91
CA LEU A 38 4.60 -6.75 3.43
C LEU A 38 4.61 -5.76 4.60
N PRO A 39 5.62 -4.86 4.68
CA PRO A 39 5.67 -3.87 5.73
C PRO A 39 4.51 -2.88 5.60
N LYS A 40 3.90 -2.51 6.73
CA LYS A 40 3.12 -1.28 6.79
C LYS A 40 3.97 -0.10 6.32
N TRP A 41 3.31 0.90 5.79
CA TRP A 41 3.96 2.15 5.45
C TRP A 41 3.10 3.31 5.93
N ASN A 42 3.53 4.53 5.67
CA ASN A 42 2.84 5.73 6.06
C ASN A 42 2.87 6.74 4.92
N TYR A 43 2.05 7.77 4.97
CA TYR A 43 2.13 8.96 4.11
C TYR A 43 1.61 10.18 4.87
N ASP A 44 1.84 11.36 4.28
CA ASP A 44 1.31 12.62 4.78
C ASP A 44 -0.15 12.78 4.34
N GLY A 45 -1.06 12.52 5.27
CA GLY A 45 -2.50 12.58 5.09
C GLY A 45 -3.04 14.00 4.88
N SER A 46 -2.30 15.04 5.29
CA SER A 46 -2.72 16.44 5.10
C SER A 46 -2.81 16.82 3.63
N SER A 47 -1.94 16.24 2.78
CA SER A 47 -1.94 16.42 1.32
C SER A 47 -3.06 15.66 0.59
N THR A 48 -3.89 14.94 1.34
CA THR A 48 -4.96 14.06 0.83
C THR A 48 -6.28 14.23 1.57
N ASP A 49 -6.40 15.28 2.40
CA ASP A 49 -7.56 15.58 3.24
C ASP A 49 -7.94 14.40 4.18
N GLN A 50 -6.95 13.61 4.64
CA GLN A 50 -7.16 12.41 5.47
C GLN A 50 -6.62 12.55 6.90
N ALA A 51 -5.88 13.61 7.20
CA ALA A 51 -5.37 13.92 8.53
C ALA A 51 -5.14 15.45 8.66
N PRO A 52 -5.25 16.03 9.87
CA PRO A 52 -4.94 17.44 10.10
C PRO A 52 -3.44 17.73 9.90
N GLY A 53 -3.08 19.00 9.72
CA GLY A 53 -1.68 19.38 9.48
C GLY A 53 -0.72 19.15 10.67
N GLU A 54 -1.23 19.17 11.90
CA GLU A 54 -0.41 19.02 13.12
C GLU A 54 -0.12 17.55 13.48
N ASP A 55 -0.97 16.64 13.01
CA ASP A 55 -0.82 15.19 13.14
C ASP A 55 -1.26 14.54 11.83
N SER A 56 -0.35 14.56 10.86
CA SER A 56 -0.68 14.24 9.48
C SER A 56 -0.35 12.81 9.07
N GLU A 57 0.18 11.99 9.98
CA GLU A 57 0.60 10.63 9.64
C GLU A 57 -0.62 9.72 9.42
N VAL A 58 -0.67 9.07 8.26
CA VAL A 58 -1.64 8.01 7.97
C VAL A 58 -0.91 6.73 7.60
N ILE A 59 -1.35 5.61 8.17
CA ILE A 59 -0.76 4.29 7.99
C ILE A 59 -1.44 3.55 6.83
N LEU A 60 -0.60 3.06 5.90
CA LEU A 60 -0.97 2.13 4.85
C LEU A 60 -0.82 0.70 5.35
N LYS A 61 -1.92 -0.04 5.34
CA LYS A 61 -1.95 -1.48 5.67
C LYS A 61 -2.17 -2.29 4.39
N PRO A 62 -1.18 -3.09 3.94
CA PRO A 62 -1.32 -3.98 2.78
C PRO A 62 -2.53 -4.91 2.90
N GLN A 63 -3.26 -5.10 1.80
CA GLN A 63 -4.44 -5.97 1.74
C GLN A 63 -4.39 -6.97 0.59
N ARG A 64 -3.82 -6.58 -0.56
CA ARG A 64 -3.77 -7.44 -1.75
C ARG A 64 -2.57 -7.13 -2.62
N ILE A 65 -1.95 -8.19 -3.15
CA ILE A 65 -0.84 -8.12 -4.09
C ILE A 65 -1.35 -8.44 -5.50
N PHE A 66 -0.84 -7.70 -6.49
CA PHE A 66 -0.98 -7.98 -7.91
C PHE A 66 0.38 -7.85 -8.59
N ALA A 67 0.59 -8.54 -9.71
CA ALA A 67 1.75 -8.26 -10.56
C ALA A 67 1.62 -6.85 -11.16
N ASP A 68 2.71 -6.09 -11.17
CA ASP A 68 2.79 -4.76 -11.79
C ASP A 68 2.98 -4.89 -13.32
N PRO A 69 1.94 -4.58 -14.14
CA PRO A 69 2.04 -4.69 -15.58
C PRO A 69 2.81 -3.54 -16.23
N PHE A 70 3.07 -2.45 -15.49
CA PHE A 70 3.74 -1.25 -15.98
C PHE A 70 5.25 -1.33 -15.83
N ARG A 71 5.72 -2.20 -14.93
CA ARG A 71 7.15 -2.46 -14.68
C ARG A 71 7.47 -3.94 -14.92
N PRO A 72 7.36 -4.42 -16.18
CA PRO A 72 7.68 -5.80 -16.50
C PRO A 72 9.16 -6.10 -16.23
N VAL A 73 9.44 -7.35 -15.88
CA VAL A 73 10.81 -7.87 -15.67
C VAL A 73 11.10 -8.99 -16.66
N ALA A 74 12.38 -9.33 -16.85
CA ALA A 74 12.73 -10.43 -17.73
C ALA A 74 12.23 -11.78 -17.17
N ALA A 75 12.04 -12.77 -18.03
CA ALA A 75 11.63 -14.11 -17.60
C ALA A 75 12.65 -14.69 -16.61
N GLY A 76 12.16 -15.15 -15.45
CA GLY A 76 12.98 -15.68 -14.37
C GLY A 76 13.45 -14.64 -13.34
N GLU A 77 13.20 -13.35 -13.57
CA GLU A 77 13.45 -12.30 -12.58
C GLU A 77 12.26 -12.12 -11.62
N PRO A 78 12.50 -11.65 -10.38
CA PRO A 78 11.41 -11.38 -9.44
C PRO A 78 10.47 -10.28 -9.93
N GLN A 79 9.17 -10.58 -9.92
CA GLN A 79 8.12 -9.69 -10.42
C GLN A 79 7.90 -8.47 -9.50
N ASN A 80 7.86 -7.27 -10.09
CA ASN A 80 7.41 -6.06 -9.41
C ASN A 80 5.90 -6.15 -9.09
N ILE A 81 5.46 -5.48 -8.03
CA ILE A 81 4.08 -5.66 -7.53
C ILE A 81 3.33 -4.34 -7.34
N LEU A 82 2.01 -4.41 -7.52
CA LEU A 82 1.07 -3.44 -6.99
C LEU A 82 0.52 -3.98 -5.66
N VAL A 83 0.40 -3.10 -4.66
CA VAL A 83 -0.10 -3.43 -3.33
C VAL A 83 -1.28 -2.52 -3.02
N MET A 84 -2.49 -3.07 -3.06
CA MET A 84 -3.68 -2.35 -2.61
C MET A 84 -3.66 -2.25 -1.08
N CYS A 85 -3.82 -1.04 -0.56
CA CYS A 85 -3.73 -0.74 0.86
C CYS A 85 -5.02 -0.11 1.39
N ASP A 86 -5.31 -0.42 2.65
CA ASP A 86 -6.24 0.31 3.49
C ASP A 86 -5.51 1.44 4.23
N THR A 87 -6.26 2.42 4.72
CA THR A 87 -5.74 3.57 5.48
C THR A 87 -6.23 3.56 6.94
N TYR A 88 -5.31 3.84 7.86
CA TYR A 88 -5.54 3.82 9.31
C TYR A 88 -4.82 4.98 10.00
N THR A 89 -5.29 5.37 11.18
CA THR A 89 -4.54 6.23 12.10
C THR A 89 -3.29 5.52 12.63
N PRO A 90 -2.32 6.24 13.22
CA PRO A 90 -1.17 5.63 13.90
C PRO A 90 -1.57 4.64 15.02
N ASP A 91 -2.68 4.92 15.70
CA ASP A 91 -3.24 4.05 16.76
C ASP A 91 -3.90 2.77 16.21
N GLY A 92 -4.06 2.65 14.89
CA GLY A 92 -4.59 1.46 14.23
C GLY A 92 -6.09 1.49 13.99
N GLU A 93 -6.74 2.64 14.15
CA GLU A 93 -8.16 2.82 13.83
C GLU A 93 -8.35 3.10 12.34
N PRO A 94 -9.34 2.48 11.65
CA PRO A 94 -9.58 2.74 10.25
C PRO A 94 -10.03 4.20 10.05
N LEU A 95 -9.49 4.86 9.02
CA LEU A 95 -9.94 6.21 8.71
C LEU A 95 -11.42 6.22 8.29
N PRO A 96 -12.15 7.34 8.47
CA PRO A 96 -13.53 7.47 7.99
C PRO A 96 -13.70 7.20 6.49
N THR A 97 -12.65 7.46 5.70
CA THR A 97 -12.61 7.23 4.24
C THR A 97 -12.25 5.79 3.85
N ASN A 98 -11.88 4.95 4.82
CA ASN A 98 -11.60 3.53 4.62
C ASN A 98 -12.91 2.71 4.58
N ALA A 99 -13.62 2.78 3.44
CA ALA A 99 -14.84 2.02 3.22
C ALA A 99 -14.63 0.50 3.25
N ARG A 100 -13.40 0.03 2.94
CA ARG A 100 -13.08 -1.40 2.94
C ARG A 100 -13.12 -2.01 4.34
N ALA A 101 -12.71 -1.28 5.38
CA ALA A 101 -12.78 -1.78 6.76
C ALA A 101 -14.21 -2.13 7.19
N VAL A 102 -15.21 -1.35 6.76
CA VAL A 102 -16.63 -1.64 7.00
C VAL A 102 -17.08 -2.84 6.17
N ALA A 103 -16.76 -2.84 4.87
CA ALA A 103 -17.14 -3.93 3.97
C ALA A 103 -16.57 -5.28 4.41
N ALA A 104 -15.31 -5.32 4.85
CA ALA A 104 -14.65 -6.54 5.31
C ALA A 104 -15.42 -7.22 6.44
N LYS A 105 -15.90 -6.46 7.43
CA LYS A 105 -16.73 -6.99 8.53
C LYS A 105 -18.04 -7.62 8.08
N SER A 106 -18.59 -7.17 6.95
CA SER A 106 -19.84 -7.71 6.38
C SER A 106 -19.64 -8.98 5.56
N PHE A 107 -18.40 -9.25 5.13
CA PHE A 107 -18.05 -10.40 4.28
C PHE A 107 -17.21 -11.45 5.02
N GLU A 108 -16.94 -11.25 6.31
CA GLU A 108 -16.43 -12.27 7.24
C GLU A 108 -17.53 -13.30 7.57
#